data_AF-X1SMD2-F1
#
_entry.id   AF-X1SMD2-F1
#
_cell.length_a   1.000
_cell.length_b   1.000
_cell.length_c   1.000
_cell.angle_alpha   90.00
_cell.angle_beta   90.00
_cell.angle_gamma   90.00
#
_symmetry.space_group_name_H-M   'P 1'
#
loop_
_entity.id
_entity.type
_entity.pdbx_description
1 polymer ?
#
loop_
_entity_poly.entity_id
_entity_poly.type
_entity_poly.pdbx_seq_one_letter_code
_entity_poly.pdbx_strand_id
1 'polypeptide(L)'
;RPTFTQLEGNEWLDDSIRGERKVRSWGKWDEEPKWHLDESEKKVHSLVALQKGKCPVCGEPIKWDKGVTPFAQVQAEVDTEIAPGYLLLQTERAPPEGRLDFTNLIELPDDDDRKHPNHIRREIDRHRELLSRREDYEFAS
;
A
#
# COMPACT_ATOMS: atom_id res chain seq x y z
N ARG A 1 54.08 -9.25 11.31
CA ARG A 1 52.65 -8.92 11.10
C ARG A 1 51.99 -9.06 12.47
N PRO A 2 51.49 -7.99 13.10
CA PRO A 2 50.89 -8.08 14.43
C PRO A 2 49.57 -8.84 14.31
N THR A 3 49.36 -9.87 15.11
CA THR A 3 48.12 -10.66 15.16
C THR A 3 47.43 -10.45 16.50
N PHE A 4 46.10 -10.41 16.50
CA PHE A 4 45.25 -10.14 17.67
C PHE A 4 45.43 -11.11 18.86
N THR A 5 46.19 -12.19 18.67
CA THR A 5 46.50 -13.23 19.66
C THR A 5 47.81 -13.01 20.44
N GLN A 6 48.61 -12.00 20.11
CA GLN A 6 49.85 -11.70 20.83
C GLN A 6 49.54 -10.86 22.08
N LEU A 7 49.50 -11.51 23.24
CA LEU A 7 49.31 -10.88 24.55
C LEU A 7 50.61 -10.29 25.11
N GLU A 8 51.77 -10.87 24.77
CA GLU A 8 53.09 -10.39 25.18
C GLU A 8 53.55 -9.24 24.28
N GLY A 9 53.85 -8.08 24.87
CA GLY A 9 54.39 -6.91 24.16
C GLY A 9 53.51 -5.66 24.17
N ASN A 10 52.38 -5.66 24.88
CA ASN A 10 51.48 -4.49 24.96
C ASN A 10 51.57 -3.70 26.27
N GLU A 11 52.61 -3.91 27.10
CA GLU A 11 52.82 -3.11 28.32
C GLU A 11 52.95 -1.62 27.99
N TRP A 12 53.65 -1.26 26.92
CA TRP A 12 53.76 0.13 26.48
C TRP A 12 52.42 0.73 26.04
N LEU A 13 51.56 -0.09 25.43
CA LEU A 13 50.25 0.33 24.95
C LEU A 13 49.30 0.48 26.14
N ASP A 14 49.34 -0.47 27.08
CA ASP A 14 48.58 -0.41 28.32
C ASP A 14 49.00 0.79 29.18
N ASP A 15 50.31 1.06 29.26
CA ASP A 15 50.87 2.28 29.87
C ASP A 15 50.39 3.56 29.17
N SER A 16 50.36 3.59 27.83
CA SER A 16 49.94 4.76 27.07
C SER A 16 48.44 5.08 27.22
N ILE A 17 47.60 4.06 27.44
CA ILE A 17 46.15 4.22 27.66
C ILE A 17 45.79 4.27 29.15
N ARG A 18 46.78 4.15 30.05
CA ARG A 18 46.59 4.20 31.50
C ARG A 18 46.41 5.64 31.96
N GLY A 19 45.14 6.05 32.00
CA GLY A 19 44.73 7.41 32.36
C GLY A 19 43.78 8.02 31.33
N GLU A 20 43.70 7.43 30.14
CA GLU A 20 42.63 7.77 29.21
C GLU A 20 41.28 7.42 29.83
N ARG A 21 40.33 8.35 29.77
CA ARG A 21 38.92 8.05 30.06
C ARG A 21 38.41 7.11 28.97
N LYS A 22 38.66 5.82 29.17
CA LYS A 22 38.15 4.75 28.31
C LYS A 22 36.65 5.01 28.15
N VAL A 23 36.15 4.89 26.92
CA VAL A 23 34.74 5.03 26.48
C VAL A 23 33.78 4.08 27.24
N ARG A 24 34.22 3.43 28.32
CA ARG A 24 33.43 2.58 29.23
C ARG A 24 32.88 3.31 30.45
N SER A 25 33.18 4.59 30.67
CA SER A 25 32.57 5.38 31.77
C SER A 25 31.31 6.15 31.32
N TRP A 26 30.49 5.56 30.45
CA TRP A 26 29.31 6.22 29.84
C TRP A 26 28.08 6.19 30.73
N GLY A 27 28.23 6.65 31.97
CA GLY A 27 27.16 6.70 32.96
C GLY A 27 26.95 5.37 33.69
N LYS A 28 26.15 5.41 34.77
CA LYS A 28 25.73 4.22 35.50
C LYS A 28 24.49 3.63 34.82
N TRP A 29 24.35 2.31 34.82
CA TRP A 29 23.17 1.61 34.29
C TRP A 29 21.86 1.97 35.00
N ASP A 30 21.94 2.54 36.20
CA ASP A 30 20.79 3.01 37.00
C ASP A 30 20.33 4.44 36.63
N GLU A 31 20.99 5.12 35.69
CA GLU A 31 20.56 6.43 35.21
C GLU A 31 19.45 6.31 34.17
N GLU A 32 18.54 7.28 34.16
CA GLU A 32 17.48 7.37 33.17
C GLU A 32 18.07 7.43 31.74
N PRO A 33 17.46 6.76 30.74
CA PRO A 33 18.04 6.66 29.40
C PRO A 33 18.30 8.05 28.81
N LYS A 34 19.58 8.41 28.69
CA LYS A 34 20.00 9.70 28.13
C LYS A 34 19.62 9.86 26.66
N TRP A 35 19.54 8.75 25.95
CA TRP A 35 19.11 8.66 24.57
C TRP A 35 17.63 8.29 24.54
N HIS A 36 16.80 9.28 24.28
CA HIS A 36 15.42 9.09 23.86
C HIS A 36 15.41 9.21 22.34
N LEU A 37 14.78 8.24 21.67
CA LEU A 37 14.49 8.38 20.25
C LEU A 37 13.29 9.33 20.14
N ASP A 38 13.55 10.60 19.83
CA ASP A 38 12.52 11.59 19.49
C ASP A 38 11.71 11.21 18.25
N GLU A 39 12.20 10.23 17.48
CA GLU A 39 11.48 9.66 16.37
C GLU A 39 10.23 8.96 16.87
N SER A 40 9.09 9.63 16.67
CA SER A 40 7.74 9.22 17.00
C SER A 40 7.61 7.70 17.12
N GLU A 41 7.23 7.21 18.29
CA GLU A 41 7.01 5.79 18.61
C GLU A 41 6.31 5.03 17.47
N LYS A 42 5.45 5.71 16.70
CA LYS A 42 4.80 5.25 15.47
C LYS A 42 5.74 4.64 14.42
N LYS A 43 6.90 5.24 14.13
CA LYS A 43 7.87 4.70 13.14
C LYS A 43 8.49 3.40 13.62
N VAL A 44 8.81 3.33 14.92
CA VAL A 44 9.41 2.15 15.54
C VAL A 44 8.36 1.05 15.70
N HIS A 45 7.11 1.39 15.98
CA HIS A 45 6.01 0.44 16.12
C HIS A 45 5.81 -0.41 14.87
N SER A 46 5.91 0.19 13.68
CA SER A 46 5.84 -0.55 12.42
C SER A 46 6.97 -1.58 12.29
N LEU A 47 8.20 -1.22 12.65
CA LEU A 47 9.34 -2.14 12.64
C LEU A 47 9.17 -3.27 13.67
N VAL A 48 8.67 -2.95 14.86
CA VAL A 48 8.39 -3.95 15.91
C VAL A 48 7.28 -4.92 15.47
N ALA A 49 6.25 -4.44 14.77
CA ALA A 49 5.20 -5.28 14.21
C ALA A 49 5.75 -6.23 13.15
N LEU A 50 6.55 -5.72 12.21
CA LEU A 50 7.22 -6.51 11.18
C LEU A 50 8.15 -7.57 11.79
N GLN A 51 8.92 -7.23 12.81
CA GLN A 51 9.78 -8.18 13.54
C GLN A 51 8.97 -9.32 14.18
N LYS A 52 7.76 -9.01 14.67
CA LYS A 52 6.83 -10.00 15.22
C LYS A 52 6.05 -10.77 14.13
N GLY A 53 6.34 -10.52 12.86
CA GLY A 53 5.66 -11.13 11.72
C GLY A 53 4.20 -10.68 11.57
N LYS A 54 3.87 -9.47 12.05
CA LYS A 54 2.52 -8.90 11.97
C LYS A 54 2.49 -7.73 11.01
N CYS A 55 1.39 -7.59 10.29
CA CYS A 55 1.15 -6.46 9.41
C CYS A 55 1.10 -5.17 10.26
N PRO A 56 1.88 -4.12 9.92
CA PRO A 56 1.88 -2.86 10.67
C PRO A 56 0.57 -2.07 10.53
N VAL A 57 -0.28 -2.39 9.54
CA VAL A 57 -1.56 -1.70 9.29
C VAL A 57 -2.72 -2.42 9.98
N CYS A 58 -2.87 -3.73 9.81
CA CYS A 58 -4.02 -4.50 10.36
C CYS A 58 -3.67 -5.41 11.56
N GLY A 59 -2.40 -5.66 11.84
CA GLY A 59 -1.97 -6.53 12.96
C GLY A 59 -2.09 -8.03 12.71
N GLU A 60 -2.60 -8.44 11.55
CA GLU A 60 -2.71 -9.85 11.15
C GLU A 60 -1.32 -10.47 10.90
N PRO A 61 -1.15 -11.78 11.10
CA PRO A 61 0.10 -12.47 10.78
C PRO A 61 0.40 -12.38 9.28
N ILE A 62 1.61 -11.94 8.93
CA ILE A 62 2.05 -11.81 7.55
C ILE A 62 2.33 -13.21 6.99
N LYS A 63 1.75 -13.51 5.82
CA LYS A 63 2.13 -14.64 5.00
C LYS A 63 3.10 -14.17 3.92
N TRP A 64 4.30 -14.72 3.92
CA TRP A 64 5.32 -14.50 2.90
C TRP A 64 5.29 -15.67 1.91
N ASP A 65 4.34 -15.64 0.99
CA ASP A 65 4.14 -16.67 -0.04
C ASP A 65 4.63 -16.25 -1.42
N LYS A 66 4.65 -14.94 -1.70
CA LYS A 66 5.26 -14.37 -2.91
C LYS A 66 6.80 -14.41 -2.75
N GLY A 67 7.49 -14.98 -3.74
CA GLY A 67 8.95 -15.05 -3.79
C GLY A 67 9.62 -13.68 -3.94
N VAL A 68 10.92 -13.66 -4.24
CA VAL A 68 11.67 -12.41 -4.43
C VAL A 68 11.28 -11.76 -5.76
N THR A 69 10.71 -10.56 -5.68
CA THR A 69 10.35 -9.74 -6.85
C THR A 69 11.40 -8.66 -7.10
N PRO A 70 11.87 -8.44 -8.34
CA PRO A 70 12.74 -7.32 -8.67
C PRO A 70 12.15 -5.97 -8.29
N PHE A 71 12.94 -5.13 -7.60
CA PHE A 71 12.48 -3.83 -7.11
C PHE A 71 11.94 -2.91 -8.22
N ALA A 72 12.50 -2.97 -9.43
CA ALA A 72 12.05 -2.18 -10.58
C ALA A 72 10.59 -2.45 -10.98
N GLN A 73 10.07 -3.67 -10.75
CA GLN A 73 8.67 -4.00 -11.03
C GLN A 73 7.73 -3.42 -9.97
N VAL A 74 8.22 -3.32 -8.74
CA VAL A 74 7.44 -2.88 -7.57
C VAL A 74 7.43 -1.35 -7.47
N GLN A 75 8.43 -0.67 -8.03
CA GLN A 75 8.64 0.77 -7.86
C GLN A 75 7.46 1.62 -8.36
N ALA A 76 6.72 1.16 -9.37
CA ALA A 76 5.52 1.83 -9.88
C ALA A 76 4.28 1.64 -8.99
N GLU A 77 4.31 0.66 -8.09
CA GLU A 77 3.19 0.26 -7.21
C GLU A 77 3.42 0.73 -5.76
N VAL A 78 4.55 1.38 -5.48
CA VAL A 78 4.87 1.92 -4.15
C VAL A 78 3.97 3.11 -3.83
N ASP A 79 3.30 3.05 -2.68
CA ASP A 79 2.39 4.09 -2.23
C ASP A 79 3.04 5.01 -1.18
N THR A 80 3.52 4.44 -0.08
CA THR A 80 3.97 5.20 1.09
C THR A 80 5.06 4.46 1.86
N GLU A 81 6.05 5.20 2.38
CA GLU A 81 7.07 4.65 3.26
C GLU A 81 6.54 4.49 4.70
N ILE A 82 6.51 3.26 5.19
CA ILE A 82 6.03 2.91 6.54
C ILE A 82 7.18 3.07 7.56
N ALA A 83 8.36 2.60 7.17
CA ALA A 83 9.57 2.65 7.97
C ALA A 83 10.79 2.66 7.02
N PRO A 84 12.00 3.01 7.50
CA PRO A 84 13.17 3.07 6.64
C PRO A 84 13.39 1.75 5.88
N GLY A 85 13.22 1.79 4.56
CA GLY A 85 13.34 0.61 3.68
C GLY A 85 12.13 -0.32 3.62
N TYR A 86 11.02 0.01 4.28
CA TYR A 86 9.75 -0.73 4.23
C TYR A 86 8.66 0.13 3.61
N LEU A 87 8.18 -0.30 2.45
CA LEU A 87 7.23 0.41 1.62
C LEU A 87 5.87 -0.31 1.62
N LEU A 88 4.79 0.44 1.73
CA LEU A 88 3.44 -0.05 1.50
C LEU A 88 3.17 -0.06 -0.01
N LEU A 89 2.68 -1.18 -0.53
CA LEU A 89 2.21 -1.27 -1.90
C LEU A 89 0.77 -0.77 -1.99
N GLN A 90 0.43 -0.16 -3.11
CA GLN A 90 -0.96 0.19 -3.41
C GLN A 90 -1.81 -1.09 -3.39
N THR A 91 -2.96 -0.99 -2.72
CA THR A 91 -3.94 -2.08 -2.72
C THR A 91 -4.42 -2.27 -4.16
N GLU A 92 -4.23 -3.46 -4.74
CA GLU A 92 -4.77 -3.79 -6.06
C GLU A 92 -6.27 -3.46 -6.04
N ARG A 93 -6.71 -2.55 -6.92
CA ARG A 93 -8.12 -2.18 -7.02
C ARG A 93 -8.90 -3.45 -7.32
N ALA A 94 -9.86 -3.79 -6.46
CA ALA A 94 -10.76 -4.90 -6.72
C ALA A 94 -11.33 -4.78 -8.14
N PRO A 95 -11.47 -5.89 -8.89
CA PRO A 95 -12.14 -5.85 -10.17
C PRO A 95 -13.47 -5.10 -10.02
N PRO A 96 -13.83 -4.22 -10.96
CA PRO A 96 -15.08 -3.49 -10.86
C PRO A 96 -16.23 -4.49 -10.62
N GLU A 97 -16.99 -4.30 -9.54
CA GLU A 97 -18.05 -5.23 -9.09
C GLU A 97 -19.25 -5.33 -10.07
N GLY A 98 -19.19 -4.62 -11.19
CA GLY A 98 -20.15 -4.79 -12.27
C GLY A 98 -19.82 -6.05 -13.07
N ARG A 99 -20.73 -7.02 -13.03
CA ARG A 99 -20.97 -7.85 -14.23
C ARG A 99 -21.15 -6.84 -15.37
N LEU A 100 -20.23 -6.81 -16.32
CA LEU A 100 -20.52 -6.21 -17.61
C LEU A 100 -21.77 -6.96 -18.08
N ASP A 101 -22.93 -6.30 -18.08
CA ASP A 101 -24.18 -6.86 -18.56
C ASP A 101 -24.06 -7.04 -20.05
N PHE A 102 -23.36 -8.10 -20.44
CA PHE A 102 -23.38 -8.68 -21.77
C PHE A 102 -24.70 -9.44 -21.93
N THR A 103 -25.84 -8.83 -21.60
CA THR A 103 -27.11 -9.34 -22.10
C THR A 103 -26.97 -9.25 -23.61
N ASN A 104 -26.63 -10.38 -24.22
CA ASN A 104 -26.52 -10.47 -25.66
C ASN A 104 -27.85 -9.97 -26.21
N LEU A 105 -27.85 -9.18 -27.28
CA LEU A 105 -29.08 -8.64 -27.89
C LEU A 105 -30.13 -9.73 -28.17
N ILE A 106 -29.74 -11.01 -28.18
CA ILE A 106 -30.58 -12.19 -28.34
C ILE A 106 -31.45 -12.48 -27.10
N GLU A 107 -30.99 -12.15 -25.90
CA GLU A 107 -31.68 -12.43 -24.61
C GLU A 107 -32.70 -11.36 -24.22
N LEU A 108 -32.73 -10.23 -24.94
CA LEU A 108 -33.73 -9.18 -24.71
C LEU A 108 -35.12 -9.66 -25.19
N PRO A 109 -36.22 -9.09 -24.66
CA PRO A 109 -37.55 -9.28 -25.25
C PRO A 109 -37.55 -8.87 -26.73
N ASP A 110 -38.33 -9.54 -27.58
CA ASP A 110 -38.36 -9.24 -29.02
C ASP A 110 -38.81 -7.82 -29.35
N ASP A 111 -39.60 -7.22 -28.45
CA ASP A 111 -40.07 -5.84 -28.55
C ASP A 111 -39.09 -4.81 -27.95
N ASP A 112 -37.88 -5.23 -27.55
CA ASP A 112 -36.85 -4.32 -27.02
C ASP A 112 -36.25 -3.48 -28.15
N ASP A 113 -36.35 -2.16 -28.02
CA ASP A 113 -35.91 -1.20 -29.03
C ASP A 113 -34.40 -1.25 -29.30
N ARG A 114 -33.60 -1.83 -28.40
CA ARG A 114 -32.16 -2.06 -28.59
C ARG A 114 -31.87 -3.14 -29.63
N LYS A 115 -32.82 -4.04 -29.94
CA LYS A 115 -32.68 -5.04 -31.02
C LYS A 115 -32.83 -4.41 -32.42
N HIS A 116 -33.37 -3.20 -32.52
CA HIS A 116 -33.64 -2.59 -33.82
C HIS A 116 -32.43 -1.81 -34.38
N PRO A 117 -32.25 -1.82 -35.73
CA PRO A 117 -31.29 -0.94 -36.40
C PRO A 117 -31.47 0.53 -36.03
N ASN A 118 -30.38 1.30 -36.04
CA ASN A 118 -30.37 2.71 -35.61
C ASN A 118 -31.40 3.62 -36.30
N HIS A 119 -31.79 3.32 -37.55
CA HIS A 119 -32.79 4.13 -38.25
C HIS A 119 -34.21 3.92 -37.70
N ILE A 120 -34.56 2.67 -37.35
CA ILE A 120 -35.85 2.32 -36.75
C ILE A 120 -35.97 2.94 -35.35
N ARG A 121 -34.89 2.90 -34.56
CA ARG A 121 -34.85 3.53 -33.22
C ARG A 121 -35.17 5.03 -33.28
N ARG A 122 -34.54 5.74 -34.22
CA ARG A 122 -34.79 7.18 -34.43
C ARG A 122 -36.22 7.49 -34.87
N GLU A 123 -36.88 6.57 -35.55
CA GLU A 123 -38.27 6.73 -35.98
C GLU A 123 -39.24 6.48 -34.82
N ILE A 124 -38.98 5.46 -34.00
CA ILE A 124 -39.72 5.19 -32.75
C ILE A 124 -39.62 6.39 -31.80
N ASP A 125 -38.42 6.93 -31.60
CA ASP A 125 -38.22 8.10 -30.72
C ASP A 125 -38.99 9.33 -31.23
N ARG A 126 -38.97 9.57 -32.53
CA ARG A 126 -39.71 10.68 -33.16
C ARG A 126 -41.23 10.50 -33.02
N HIS A 127 -41.74 9.28 -33.16
CA HIS A 127 -43.14 8.99 -32.95
C HIS A 127 -43.55 9.16 -31.48
N ARG A 128 -42.72 8.73 -30.53
CA ARG A 128 -42.94 8.94 -29.09
C ARG A 128 -43.00 10.44 -28.76
N GLU A 129 -42.09 11.23 -29.32
CA GLU A 129 -42.07 12.69 -29.14
C GLU A 129 -43.36 13.35 -29.68
N LEU A 130 -43.83 12.95 -30.85
CA LEU A 130 -45.06 13.48 -31.44
C LEU A 130 -46.31 13.12 -30.63
N LEU A 131 -46.37 11.91 -30.09
CA LEU A 131 -47.46 11.46 -29.21
C LEU A 131 -47.47 12.23 -27.89
N SER A 132 -46.31 12.33 -27.22
CA SER A 132 -46.16 13.12 -25.99
C SER A 132 -46.61 14.57 -26.21
N ARG A 133 -46.17 15.18 -27.32
CA ARG A 133 -46.58 16.55 -27.65
C ARG A 133 -48.09 16.67 -27.85
N ARG A 134 -48.74 15.68 -28.50
CA ARG A 134 -50.20 15.68 -28.66
C ARG A 134 -50.90 15.57 -27.30
N GLU A 135 -50.46 14.67 -26.44
CA GLU A 135 -51.01 14.49 -25.10
C GLU A 135 -50.90 15.77 -24.27
N ASP A 136 -49.75 16.46 -24.33
CA ASP A 136 -49.55 17.75 -23.66
C ASP A 136 -50.52 18.84 -24.16
N TYR A 137 -50.80 18.85 -25.48
CA TYR A 137 -51.79 19.78 -26.07
C TYR A 137 -53.23 19.44 -25.67
N GLU A 138 -53.60 18.15 -25.60
CA GLU A 138 -54.93 17.71 -25.17
C GLU A 138 -55.17 17.92 -23.67
N PHE A 139 -54.12 17.85 -22.84
CA PHE A 139 -54.22 18.13 -21.40
C PHE A 139 -54.31 19.64 -21.09
N ALA A 140 -53.85 20.49 -22.00
CA ALA A 140 -53.84 21.96 -21.86
C ALA A 140 -55.09 22.66 -22.44
N SER A 141 -56.02 21.92 -23.05
CA SER A 141 -57.30 22.43 -23.62
C SER A 141 -58.49 22.15 -22.71
#